data_AF-A0A8X6KV57-F1
#
_entry.id   AF-A0A8X6KV57-F1
#
_cell.length_a   1.000
_cell.length_b   1.000
_cell.length_c   1.000
_cell.angle_alpha   90.00
_cell.angle_beta   90.00
_cell.angle_gamma   90.00
#
_symmetry.space_group_name_H-M   'P 1'
#
loop_
_entity.id
_entity.type
_entity.pdbx_description
1 polymer ?
#
loop_
_entity_poly.entity_id
_entity_poly.type
_entity_poly.pdbx_seq_one_letter_code
_entity_poly.pdbx_strand_id
1 'polypeptide(L)'
;MPSGDLFFELTSAKQTTTLMNLHKMAHFDITVVPHNSLNFLRGVIAVEDLLNVSSDEILENMQDQKVCGVRRIAIRWDGQVRNT
;
A
#
# COMPACT_ATOMS: atom_id res chain seq x y z
N MET A 1 -13.19 -8.91 5.06
CA MET A 1 -14.12 -7.77 5.16
C MET A 1 -15.52 -8.30 5.32
N PRO A 2 -16.31 -7.77 6.26
CA PRO A 2 -17.72 -8.11 6.37
C PRO A 2 -18.49 -7.70 5.11
N SER A 3 -19.56 -8.43 4.79
CA SER A 3 -20.47 -8.08 3.71
C SER A 3 -21.19 -6.76 4.04
N GLY A 4 -20.81 -5.66 3.40
CA GLY A 4 -21.37 -4.33 3.66
C GLY A 4 -20.37 -3.19 3.44
N ASP A 5 -19.08 -3.49 3.45
CA ASP A 5 -18.04 -2.51 3.16
C ASP A 5 -18.00 -2.19 1.65
N LEU A 6 -17.90 -0.90 1.31
CA LEU A 6 -17.78 -0.40 -0.06
C LEU A 6 -16.44 0.27 -0.28
N PHE A 7 -15.84 0.02 -1.44
CA PHE A 7 -14.59 0.66 -1.87
C PHE A 7 -14.85 1.76 -2.88
N PHE A 8 -14.16 2.88 -2.70
CA PHE A 8 -14.18 4.01 -3.62
C PHE A 8 -12.75 4.40 -3.96
N GLU A 9 -12.44 4.44 -5.25
CA GLU A 9 -11.24 5.10 -5.74
C GLU A 9 -11.57 6.58 -5.96
N LEU A 10 -10.80 7.47 -5.34
CA LEU A 10 -11.02 8.91 -5.38
C LEU A 10 -9.92 9.56 -6.19
N THR A 11 -10.30 10.44 -7.12
CA THR A 11 -9.35 11.12 -8.02
C THR A 11 -9.04 12.56 -7.58
N SER A 12 -9.79 13.10 -6.61
CA SER A 12 -9.65 14.48 -6.15
C SER A 12 -9.60 14.58 -4.63
N ALA A 13 -8.68 15.41 -4.12
CA ALA A 13 -8.59 15.74 -2.70
C ALA A 13 -9.91 16.32 -2.15
N LYS A 14 -10.66 17.09 -2.95
CA LYS A 14 -11.96 17.65 -2.54
C LYS A 14 -12.98 16.54 -2.25
N GLN A 15 -13.01 15.49 -3.09
CA GLN A 15 -13.89 14.34 -2.87
C GLN A 15 -13.50 13.58 -1.61
N THR A 16 -12.20 13.36 -1.39
CA THR A 16 -11.67 12.71 -0.19
C THR A 16 -12.07 13.44 1.08
N THR A 17 -11.84 14.75 1.17
CA THR A 17 -12.21 15.53 2.35
C THR A 17 -13.72 15.51 2.59
N THR A 18 -14.52 15.55 1.53
CA THR A 18 -15.99 15.51 1.65
C THR A 18 -16.47 14.17 2.20
N LEU A 19 -15.94 13.05 1.68
CA LEU A 19 -16.28 11.70 2.13
C LEU A 19 -15.80 11.42 3.54
N MET A 20 -14.59 11.85 3.91
CA MET A 20 -14.03 11.64 5.25
C MET A 20 -14.85 12.33 6.35
N ASN A 21 -15.54 13.44 6.02
CA ASN A 21 -16.43 14.16 6.92
C ASN A 21 -17.88 13.64 6.90
N LEU A 22 -18.18 12.61 6.10
CA LEU A 22 -19.53 12.06 5.97
C LEU A 22 -19.78 11.01 7.06
N HIS A 23 -20.72 11.32 7.95
CA HIS A 23 -21.11 10.41 9.04
C HIS A 23 -22.49 9.77 8.82
N LYS A 24 -23.28 10.29 7.88
CA LYS A 24 -24.62 9.79 7.56
C LYS A 24 -24.83 9.74 6.06
N MET A 25 -25.42 8.64 5.59
CA MET A 25 -25.90 8.50 4.22
C MET A 25 -27.34 8.01 4.27
N ALA A 26 -28.26 8.80 3.71
CA ALA A 26 -29.70 8.64 3.91
C ALA A 26 -30.06 8.55 5.41
N HIS A 27 -30.53 7.39 5.87
CA HIS A 27 -30.95 7.16 7.25
C HIS A 27 -29.94 6.30 8.04
N PHE A 28 -28.80 5.97 7.44
CA PHE A 28 -27.79 5.10 8.04
C PHE A 28 -26.60 5.92 8.49
N ASP A 29 -26.14 5.65 9.72
CA ASP A 29 -24.83 6.08 10.18
C ASP A 29 -23.76 5.26 9.44
N ILE A 30 -22.78 5.95 8.88
CA ILE A 30 -21.68 5.34 8.14
C ILE A 30 -20.36 5.80 8.71
N THR A 31 -19.32 5.01 8.47
CA THR A 31 -17.95 5.37 8.80
C THR A 31 -17.12 5.31 7.52
N VAL A 32 -16.43 6.40 7.21
CA VAL A 32 -15.49 6.45 6.10
C VAL A 32 -14.07 6.42 6.66
N VAL A 33 -13.30 5.43 6.24
CA VAL A 33 -11.87 5.30 6.61
C VAL A 33 -11.03 5.08 5.36
N PRO A 34 -9.80 5.64 5.31
CA PRO A 34 -8.86 5.31 4.26
C PRO A 34 -8.52 3.82 4.31
N HIS A 35 -8.45 3.16 3.16
CA HIS A 35 -8.10 1.75 3.13
C HIS A 35 -6.57 1.54 3.15
N ASN A 36 -6.06 0.98 4.23
CA ASN A 36 -4.62 0.91 4.50
C ASN A 36 -3.79 0.08 3.51
N SER A 37 -4.39 -0.86 2.77
CA SER A 37 -3.63 -1.74 1.84
C SER A 37 -3.89 -1.49 0.36
N LEU A 38 -5.01 -0.87 -0.02
CA LEU A 38 -5.34 -0.58 -1.43
C LEU A 38 -4.87 0.81 -1.86
N ASN A 39 -4.50 1.67 -0.91
CA ASN A 39 -3.90 2.98 -1.21
C ASN A 39 -2.44 2.90 -1.69
N PHE A 40 -1.88 1.70 -1.83
CA PHE A 40 -0.51 1.48 -2.23
C PHE A 40 -0.40 0.41 -3.31
N LEU A 41 0.40 0.68 -4.34
CA LEU A 41 0.79 -0.33 -5.31
C LEU A 41 2.02 -1.08 -4.77
N ARG A 42 2.04 -2.40 -4.96
CA ARG A 42 3.17 -3.25 -4.56
C ARG A 42 3.81 -3.84 -5.81
N GLY A 43 5.10 -3.60 -5.99
CA GLY A 43 5.93 -4.21 -7.02
C GLY A 43 6.94 -5.20 -6.42
N VAL A 44 7.45 -6.11 -7.25
CA VAL A 44 8.57 -6.99 -6.90
C VAL A 44 9.67 -6.77 -7.93
N ILE A 45 10.88 -6.57 -7.45
CA ILE A 45 12.09 -6.41 -8.26
C ILE A 45 13.11 -7.42 -7.73
N ALA A 46 13.73 -8.19 -8.62
CA ALA A 46 14.80 -9.12 -8.30
C ALA A 46 16.07 -8.64 -9.02
N VAL A 47 17.01 -8.06 -8.25
CA VAL A 47 18.26 -7.48 -8.76
C VAL A 47 19.37 -7.82 -7.77
N GLU A 48 20.43 -8.45 -8.26
CA GLU A 48 21.56 -8.94 -7.44
C GLU A 48 22.31 -7.78 -6.77
N ASP A 49 22.45 -6.64 -7.44
CA ASP A 49 23.13 -5.45 -6.90
C ASP A 49 22.47 -4.90 -5.63
N LEU A 50 21.16 -5.15 -5.46
CA LEU A 50 20.42 -4.72 -4.28
C LEU A 50 20.59 -5.69 -3.10
N LEU A 51 21.30 -6.81 -3.22
CA LEU A 51 21.47 -7.79 -2.13
C LEU A 51 22.12 -7.19 -0.88
N ASN A 52 23.13 -6.34 -1.08
CA ASN A 52 23.93 -5.79 0.02
C ASN A 52 23.49 -4.38 0.45
N VAL A 53 22.51 -3.79 -0.23
CA VAL A 53 22.00 -2.44 0.04
C VAL A 53 20.98 -2.48 1.18
N SER A 54 21.01 -1.55 2.12
CA SER A 54 20.00 -1.56 3.21
C SER A 54 18.60 -1.18 2.69
N SER A 55 17.52 -1.67 3.32
CA SER A 55 16.16 -1.29 2.90
C SER A 55 15.88 0.21 3.10
N ASP A 56 16.55 0.84 4.07
CA ASP A 56 16.43 2.28 4.33
C ASP A 56 17.10 3.09 3.21
N GLU A 57 18.28 2.68 2.75
CA GLU A 57 18.97 3.30 1.62
C GLU A 57 18.18 3.15 0.31
N ILE A 58 17.58 1.97 0.06
CA ILE A 58 16.68 1.78 -1.10
C ILE A 58 15.48 2.72 -0.99
N LEU A 59 14.87 2.82 0.20
CA LEU A 59 13.72 3.68 0.40
C LEU A 59 14.08 5.15 0.16
N GLU A 60 15.19 5.63 0.73
CA GLU A 60 15.68 7.00 0.57
C GLU A 60 15.89 7.36 -0.90
N ASN A 61 16.60 6.50 -1.66
CA ASN A 61 16.89 6.74 -3.07
C ASN A 61 15.67 6.59 -4.00
N MET A 62 14.57 5.98 -3.54
CA MET A 62 13.35 5.79 -4.34
C MET A 62 12.19 6.71 -3.93
N GLN A 63 12.39 7.64 -3.00
CA GLN A 63 11.34 8.58 -2.57
C GLN A 63 10.83 9.46 -3.73
N ASP A 64 11.70 9.84 -4.66
CA ASP A 64 11.34 10.63 -5.85
C ASP A 64 10.35 9.90 -6.76
N GLN A 65 10.38 8.56 -6.75
CA GLN A 65 9.43 7.70 -7.46
C GLN A 65 8.18 7.38 -6.63
N LYS A 66 7.98 8.07 -5.50
CA LYS A 66 6.86 7.90 -4.57
C LYS A 66 6.81 6.52 -3.91
N VAL A 67 7.95 5.83 -3.83
CA VAL A 67 8.05 4.60 -3.03
C VAL A 67 7.99 4.99 -1.56
N CYS A 68 7.02 4.42 -0.84
CA CYS A 68 6.76 4.71 0.57
C CYS A 68 7.10 3.54 1.51
N GLY A 69 7.54 2.40 0.96
CA GLY A 69 7.92 1.25 1.75
C GLY A 69 8.69 0.22 0.94
N VAL A 70 9.70 -0.36 1.57
CA VAL A 70 10.54 -1.43 1.02
C VAL A 70 10.49 -2.62 1.96
N ARG A 71 10.41 -3.82 1.40
CA ARG A 71 10.42 -5.07 2.17
C ARG A 71 11.20 -6.13 1.39
N ARG A 72 12.23 -6.71 2.02
CA ARG A 72 12.90 -7.89 1.46
C ARG A 72 11.98 -9.11 1.50
N ILE A 73 11.94 -9.83 0.41
CA ILE A 73 11.19 -11.08 0.29
C ILE A 73 12.16 -12.19 -0.09
N ALA A 74 12.14 -13.28 0.66
CA ALA A 74 12.92 -14.46 0.32
C ALA A 74 12.06 -15.39 -0.54
N ILE A 75 12.63 -15.90 -1.62
CA ILE A 75 11.94 -16.84 -2.51
C ILE A 75 12.31 -18.26 -2.06
N ARG A 76 11.30 -19.11 -1.87
CA ARG A 76 11.50 -20.54 -1.59
C ARG A 76 11.52 -21.31 -2.91
N TRP A 77 12.64 -21.95 -3.20
CA TRP A 77 12.77 -22.90 -4.32
C TRP A 77 13.18 -24.25 -3.76
N ASP A 78 12.38 -25.27 -4.09
CA ASP A 78 12.62 -26.67 -3.68
C ASP A 78 12.83 -26.85 -2.16
N GLY A 79 12.01 -26.17 -1.36
CA GLY A 79 12.09 -26.19 0.11
C GLY A 79 13.24 -25.37 0.72
N GLN A 80 14.18 -24.86 -0.09
CA GLN A 80 15.25 -23.99 0.37
C GLN A 80 14.90 -22.51 0.22
N VAL A 81 15.17 -21.73 1.27
CA VAL A 81 14.99 -20.27 1.26
C VAL A 81 16.20 -19.64 0.60
N ARG A 82 15.98 -18.89 -0.47
CA ARG A 82 17.00 -18.04 -1.09
C ARG A 82 16.70 -16.58 -0.74
N ASN A 83 17.68 -15.93 -0.12
CA ASN A 83 17.66 -14.49 0.08
C ASN A 83 18.17 -13.87 -1.23
N THR A 84 17.23 -13.49 -2.09
CA THR A 84 17.46 -12.72 -3.32
C THR A 84 17.19 -11.24 -3.08
#